data_AF-A0A2N6NP86-F1
#
_entry.id   AF-A0A2N6NP86-F1
#
_cell.length_a   1.000
_cell.length_b   1.000
_cell.length_c   1.000
_cell.angle_alpha   90.00
_cell.angle_beta   90.00
_cell.angle_gamma   90.00
#
_symmetry.space_group_name_H-M   'P 1'
#
loop_
_entity.id
_entity.type
_entity.pdbx_description
1 polymer ?
#
loop_
_entity_poly.entity_id
_entity_poly.type
_entity_poly.pdbx_seq_one_letter_code
_entity_poly.pdbx_strand_id
1 'polypeptide(L)'
;MPKDLGTPVLCDFGSAVDGGVDHLEDVQPNIYRAPEVILEVPWTYSVDIWNVGCMVSKTSNEESPIDLDYMGHFEGGSPFTGQDPELNVYRSRAHLAEIISLLGPPPPDFLARGQLSHKFFTEGRSSALETKLNPVTLEQRETTLSGEDKADFLRFMRRMLQWEPEERSSAKNLAQDDWIVRQLKA
;
A
#
# COMPACT_ATOMS: atom_id res chain seq x y z
N MET A 1 -24.54 -13.43 14.44
CA MET A 1 -23.31 -12.62 14.52
C MET A 1 -23.05 -12.24 15.97
N PRO A 2 -21.78 -12.13 16.40
CA PRO A 2 -21.46 -11.52 17.69
C PRO A 2 -22.12 -10.14 17.79
N LYS A 3 -22.67 -9.82 18.96
CA LYS A 3 -23.35 -8.54 19.19
C LYS A 3 -22.37 -7.40 19.47
N ASP A 4 -21.18 -7.76 19.93
CA ASP A 4 -20.08 -6.84 20.25
C ASP A 4 -18.82 -7.31 19.51
N LEU A 5 -18.15 -6.38 18.82
CA LEU A 5 -16.84 -6.60 18.21
C LEU A 5 -15.76 -6.35 19.27
N GLY A 6 -14.94 -7.37 19.55
CA GLY A 6 -13.77 -7.23 20.41
C GLY A 6 -12.59 -6.56 19.70
N THR A 7 -11.53 -6.26 20.44
CA THR A 7 -10.28 -5.73 19.87
C THR A 7 -9.74 -6.70 18.81
N PRO A 8 -9.38 -6.22 17.59
CA PRO A 8 -8.79 -7.08 16.58
C PRO A 8 -7.43 -7.62 17.07
N VAL A 9 -7.17 -8.88 16.74
CA VAL A 9 -5.92 -9.57 17.08
C VAL A 9 -5.33 -10.14 15.80
N LEU A 10 -4.03 -9.91 15.58
CA LEU A 10 -3.30 -10.55 14.47
C LEU A 10 -3.30 -12.07 14.68
N CYS A 11 -3.61 -12.79 13.61
CA CYS A 11 -3.64 -14.23 13.59
C CYS A 11 -2.97 -14.76 12.32
N ASP A 12 -2.89 -16.09 12.20
CA ASP A 12 -2.30 -16.78 11.05
C ASP A 12 -0.83 -16.40 10.76
N PHE A 13 0.06 -16.81 11.67
CA PHE A 13 1.50 -16.59 11.56
C PHE A 13 2.19 -17.64 10.67
N GLY A 14 1.47 -18.34 9.78
CA GLY A 14 2.02 -19.41 8.94
C GLY A 14 3.10 -18.95 7.96
N SER A 15 3.08 -17.67 7.60
CA SER A 15 4.07 -17.02 6.71
C SER A 15 4.93 -15.97 7.43
N ALA A 16 4.88 -15.92 8.77
CA ALA A 16 5.65 -14.94 9.52
C ALA A 16 7.14 -15.28 9.52
N VAL A 17 7.98 -14.25 9.40
CA VAL A 17 9.44 -14.34 9.43
C VAL A 17 10.02 -13.30 10.39
N ASP A 18 11.32 -13.39 10.70
CA ASP A 18 12.00 -12.40 11.54
C ASP A 18 12.10 -11.05 10.82
N GLY A 19 11.45 -10.01 11.34
CA GLY A 19 11.44 -8.69 10.72
C GLY A 19 12.74 -7.88 10.87
N GLY A 20 13.73 -8.37 11.62
CA GLY A 20 15.00 -7.66 11.88
C GLY A 20 16.13 -8.00 10.93
N VAL A 21 15.88 -8.86 9.94
CA VAL A 21 16.86 -9.27 8.92
C VAL A 21 16.30 -9.04 7.52
N ASP A 22 17.20 -8.95 6.54
CA ASP A 22 16.84 -8.79 5.14
C ASP A 22 16.32 -10.09 4.53
N HIS A 23 15.26 -9.95 3.74
CA HIS A 23 14.61 -11.04 3.00
C HIS A 23 14.46 -10.68 1.52
N LEU A 24 14.26 -11.70 0.68
CA LEU A 24 14.08 -11.57 -0.78
C LEU A 24 12.96 -12.47 -1.33
N GLU A 25 12.28 -13.20 -0.45
CA GLU A 25 11.20 -14.11 -0.79
C GLU A 25 9.99 -13.34 -1.33
N ASP A 26 9.22 -13.99 -2.22
CA ASP A 26 7.92 -13.47 -2.65
C ASP A 26 6.92 -13.62 -1.50
N VAL A 27 6.53 -12.48 -0.94
CA VAL A 27 5.60 -12.38 0.18
C VAL A 27 4.45 -11.43 -0.17
N GLN A 28 3.47 -11.38 0.72
CA GLN A 28 2.29 -10.53 0.65
C GLN A 28 1.28 -10.93 -0.45
N PRO A 29 -0.03 -10.79 -0.20
CA PRO A 29 -1.02 -10.88 -1.26
C PRO A 29 -0.83 -9.78 -2.30
N ASN A 30 -1.24 -10.05 -3.54
CA ASN A 30 -1.01 -9.18 -4.70
C ASN A 30 -1.34 -7.71 -4.47
N ILE A 31 -2.52 -7.39 -3.95
CA ILE A 31 -3.01 -6.01 -3.74
C ILE A 31 -2.33 -5.26 -2.58
N TYR A 32 -1.58 -5.99 -1.76
CA TYR A 32 -0.85 -5.47 -0.61
C TYR A 32 0.66 -5.43 -0.88
N ARG A 33 1.14 -6.06 -1.97
CA ARG A 33 2.57 -6.22 -2.22
C ARG A 33 3.29 -4.87 -2.29
N ALA A 34 4.33 -4.71 -1.47
CA ALA A 34 5.12 -3.49 -1.38
C ALA A 34 6.07 -3.34 -2.60
N PRO A 35 6.49 -2.11 -2.96
CA PRO A 35 7.33 -1.89 -4.14
C PRO A 35 8.67 -2.62 -4.07
N GLU A 36 9.28 -2.73 -2.88
CA GLU A 36 10.53 -3.46 -2.68
C GLU A 36 10.38 -4.97 -2.96
N VAL A 37 9.24 -5.56 -2.61
CA VAL A 37 8.94 -6.96 -2.92
C VAL A 37 8.73 -7.15 -4.42
N ILE A 38 8.03 -6.22 -5.09
CA ILE A 38 7.84 -6.29 -6.55
C ILE A 38 9.16 -6.17 -7.32
N LEU A 39 10.09 -5.34 -6.83
CA LEU A 39 11.35 -5.04 -7.50
C LEU A 39 12.53 -5.90 -7.02
N GLU A 40 12.29 -6.82 -6.09
CA GLU A 40 13.32 -7.64 -5.43
C GLU A 40 14.44 -6.78 -4.83
N VAL A 41 14.05 -5.69 -4.17
CA VAL A 41 14.90 -4.96 -3.21
C VAL A 41 14.77 -5.69 -1.87
N PRO A 42 15.88 -5.88 -1.11
CA PRO A 42 15.81 -6.49 0.22
C PRO A 42 14.76 -5.83 1.11
N TRP A 43 13.99 -6.63 1.82
CA TRP A 43 12.88 -6.16 2.64
C TRP A 43 12.95 -6.68 4.08
N THR A 44 12.32 -5.93 4.99
CA THR A 44 12.24 -6.21 6.44
C THR A 44 10.80 -6.00 6.94
N TYR A 45 10.57 -5.82 8.24
CA TYR A 45 9.23 -5.54 8.82
C TYR A 45 8.48 -4.36 8.17
N SER A 46 9.18 -3.45 7.49
CA SER A 46 8.59 -2.26 6.84
C SER A 46 7.56 -2.60 5.76
N VAL A 47 7.56 -3.84 5.23
CA VAL A 47 6.53 -4.32 4.30
C VAL A 47 5.16 -4.44 4.96
N ASP A 48 5.11 -4.75 6.26
CA ASP A 48 3.86 -4.78 7.02
C ASP A 48 3.31 -3.38 7.23
N ILE A 49 4.18 -2.37 7.40
CA ILE A 49 3.77 -0.97 7.50
C ILE A 49 3.10 -0.51 6.19
N TRP A 50 3.64 -0.93 5.05
CA TRP A 50 2.99 -0.69 3.76
C TRP A 50 1.61 -1.37 3.69
N ASN A 51 1.48 -2.61 4.15
CA ASN A 51 0.20 -3.32 4.19
C ASN A 51 -0.84 -2.60 5.05
N VAL A 52 -0.43 -2.09 6.22
CA VAL A 52 -1.29 -1.25 7.07
C VAL A 52 -1.72 0.01 6.31
N GLY A 53 -0.81 0.68 5.59
CA GLY A 53 -1.15 1.81 4.73
C GLY A 53 -2.22 1.45 3.70
N CYS A 54 -2.05 0.35 2.95
CA CYS A 54 -3.04 -0.12 2.00
C CYS A 54 -4.41 -0.43 2.65
N MET A 55 -4.41 -1.05 3.85
CA MET A 55 -5.64 -1.34 4.59
C MET A 55 -6.35 -0.07 5.10
N VAL A 56 -5.60 0.89 5.66
CA VAL A 56 -6.18 2.13 6.18
C VAL A 56 -6.73 3.01 5.06
N SER A 57 -6.04 3.06 3.92
CA SER A 57 -6.52 3.78 2.72
C SER A 57 -7.84 3.23 2.20
N LYS A 58 -8.17 1.95 2.46
CA LYS A 58 -9.45 1.35 2.10
C LYS A 58 -10.56 1.92 2.98
N THR A 59 -10.37 1.86 4.29
CA THR A 59 -11.42 2.19 5.28
C THR A 59 -11.86 3.64 5.25
N SER A 60 -10.98 4.59 4.91
CA SER A 60 -11.35 6.01 4.87
C SER A 60 -12.24 6.40 3.68
N ASN A 61 -12.24 5.60 2.60
CA ASN A 61 -12.97 5.87 1.36
C ASN A 61 -14.29 5.10 1.24
N GLU A 62 -14.75 4.45 2.30
CA GLU A 62 -16.01 3.69 2.31
C GLU A 62 -17.24 4.62 2.39
N GLU A 63 -17.67 5.16 1.24
CA GLU A 63 -19.09 5.46 0.96
C GLU A 63 -19.74 4.39 0.05
N SER A 64 -18.98 3.42 -0.48
CA SER A 64 -19.58 2.34 -1.26
C SER A 64 -20.20 1.30 -0.34
N PRO A 65 -21.54 1.10 -0.39
CA PRO A 65 -22.17 0.00 0.31
C PRO A 65 -21.53 -1.29 -0.19
N ILE A 66 -21.15 -2.12 0.76
CA ILE A 66 -20.57 -3.44 0.59
C ILE A 66 -21.34 -4.19 -0.52
N ASP A 67 -20.77 -4.28 -1.72
CA ASP A 67 -21.22 -5.22 -2.74
C ASP A 67 -20.87 -6.62 -2.21
N LEU A 68 -21.79 -7.15 -1.40
CA LEU A 68 -21.84 -8.51 -0.90
C LEU A 68 -22.23 -9.48 -2.04
N ASP A 69 -21.58 -9.39 -3.21
CA ASP A 69 -21.68 -10.48 -4.17
C ASP A 69 -20.59 -11.53 -3.88
N TYR A 70 -21.09 -12.73 -3.64
CA TYR A 70 -20.39 -13.83 -3.02
C TYR A 70 -19.21 -14.31 -3.89
N MET A 71 -18.04 -14.48 -3.26
CA MET A 71 -16.89 -15.27 -3.73
C MET A 71 -15.89 -14.67 -4.75
N GLY A 72 -15.84 -13.35 -4.99
CA GLY A 72 -14.91 -12.79 -5.99
C GLY A 72 -14.11 -11.52 -5.65
N HIS A 73 -14.53 -10.73 -4.66
CA HIS A 73 -14.04 -9.34 -4.54
C HIS A 73 -13.58 -8.97 -3.13
N PHE A 74 -12.52 -9.62 -2.63
CA PHE A 74 -11.67 -8.99 -1.60
C PHE A 74 -10.78 -7.87 -2.19
N GLU A 75 -10.84 -7.65 -3.51
CA GLU A 75 -9.88 -6.85 -4.28
C GLU A 75 -10.39 -5.45 -4.69
N GLY A 76 -11.63 -5.08 -4.40
CA GLY A 76 -12.27 -3.84 -4.88
C GLY A 76 -11.93 -2.54 -4.12
N GLY A 77 -10.99 -2.55 -3.18
CA GLY A 77 -10.76 -1.38 -2.29
C GLY A 77 -9.31 -1.12 -1.90
N SER A 78 -8.34 -1.86 -2.44
CA SER A 78 -6.93 -1.49 -2.25
C SER A 78 -6.61 -0.24 -3.06
N PRO A 79 -5.73 0.65 -2.59
CA PRO A 79 -5.17 1.71 -3.44
C PRO A 79 -4.48 1.17 -4.70
N PHE A 80 -4.14 -0.13 -4.73
CA PHE A 80 -3.46 -0.80 -5.83
C PHE A 80 -4.15 -2.13 -6.15
N THR A 81 -4.66 -2.25 -7.37
CA THR A 81 -5.29 -3.49 -7.86
C THR A 81 -4.27 -4.36 -8.59
N GLY A 82 -3.27 -3.72 -9.21
CA GLY A 82 -2.36 -4.35 -10.16
C GLY A 82 -3.06 -4.96 -11.37
N GLN A 83 -4.32 -4.61 -11.62
CA GLN A 83 -5.12 -5.19 -12.70
C GLN A 83 -4.64 -4.66 -14.04
N ASP A 84 -4.14 -5.55 -14.90
CA ASP A 84 -3.74 -5.21 -16.25
C ASP A 84 -4.99 -4.95 -17.12
N PRO A 85 -5.17 -3.75 -17.69
CA PRO A 85 -6.38 -3.41 -18.43
C PRO A 85 -6.52 -4.18 -19.74
N GLU A 86 -5.43 -4.71 -20.30
CA GLU A 86 -5.45 -5.47 -21.55
C GLU A 86 -5.68 -6.96 -21.30
N LEU A 87 -5.09 -7.49 -20.23
CA LEU A 87 -5.10 -8.93 -19.94
C LEU A 87 -6.14 -9.34 -18.89
N ASN A 88 -6.74 -8.38 -18.18
CA ASN A 88 -7.67 -8.58 -17.09
C ASN A 88 -7.16 -9.55 -16.00
N VAL A 89 -5.87 -9.44 -15.69
CA VAL A 89 -5.19 -10.23 -14.64
C VAL A 89 -4.17 -9.35 -13.91
N TYR A 90 -3.81 -9.73 -12.70
CA TYR A 90 -2.75 -9.06 -11.96
C TYR A 90 -1.41 -9.09 -12.72
N ARG A 91 -0.77 -7.92 -12.84
CA ARG A 91 0.60 -7.76 -13.34
C ARG A 91 1.37 -6.73 -12.53
N SER A 92 2.60 -7.08 -12.15
CA SER A 92 3.53 -6.18 -11.45
C SER A 92 3.72 -4.83 -12.17
N ARG A 93 3.69 -4.81 -13.51
CA ARG A 93 3.79 -3.55 -14.29
C ARG A 93 2.62 -2.59 -14.01
N ALA A 94 1.40 -3.13 -13.91
CA ALA A 94 0.21 -2.34 -13.65
C ALA A 94 0.17 -1.90 -12.18
N HIS A 95 0.60 -2.76 -11.25
CA HIS A 95 0.72 -2.41 -9.84
C HIS A 95 1.72 -1.26 -9.65
N LEU A 96 2.93 -1.37 -10.21
CA LEU A 96 3.92 -0.28 -10.16
C LEU A 96 3.39 1.01 -10.81
N ALA A 97 2.57 0.92 -11.86
CA ALA A 97 1.95 2.08 -12.49
C ALA A 97 1.02 2.83 -11.53
N GLU A 98 0.20 2.09 -10.77
CA GLU A 98 -0.69 2.67 -9.76
C GLU A 98 0.09 3.29 -8.59
N ILE A 99 1.18 2.64 -8.16
CA ILE A 99 2.08 3.21 -7.15
C ILE A 99 2.69 4.52 -7.66
N ILE A 100 3.16 4.56 -8.91
CA ILE A 100 3.71 5.78 -9.52
C ILE A 100 2.63 6.87 -9.67
N SER A 101 1.40 6.50 -10.02
CA SER A 101 0.27 7.43 -10.10
C SER A 101 -0.01 8.11 -8.75
N LEU A 102 0.16 7.38 -7.65
CA LEU A 102 -0.08 7.86 -6.29
C LEU A 102 1.10 8.64 -5.69
N LEU A 103 2.30 8.08 -5.79
CA LEU A 103 3.51 8.55 -5.09
C LEU A 103 4.45 9.36 -5.98
N GLY A 104 4.23 9.39 -7.29
CA GLY A 104 5.21 9.86 -8.26
C GLY A 104 6.28 8.81 -8.58
N PRO A 105 7.26 9.14 -9.43
CA PRO A 105 8.29 8.20 -9.86
C PRO A 105 9.16 7.72 -8.69
N PRO A 106 9.64 6.46 -8.72
CA PRO A 106 10.53 5.93 -7.69
C PRO A 106 11.88 6.67 -7.68
N PRO A 107 12.50 6.85 -6.50
CA PRO A 107 13.87 7.38 -6.40
C PRO A 107 14.88 6.53 -7.17
N PRO A 108 15.88 7.13 -7.84
CA PRO A 108 16.92 6.39 -8.56
C PRO A 108 17.72 5.42 -7.67
N ASP A 109 18.05 5.85 -6.46
CA ASP A 109 18.82 5.03 -5.50
C ASP A 109 18.02 3.81 -5.03
N PHE A 110 16.70 3.93 -4.92
CA PHE A 110 15.81 2.81 -4.68
C PHE A 110 15.79 1.84 -5.87
N LEU A 111 15.65 2.34 -7.10
CA LEU A 111 15.69 1.49 -8.29
C LEU A 111 17.02 0.75 -8.46
N ALA A 112 18.14 1.39 -8.13
CA ALA A 112 19.47 0.79 -8.23
C ALA A 112 19.65 -0.44 -7.31
N ARG A 113 18.86 -0.54 -6.24
CA ARG A 113 18.87 -1.71 -5.32
C ARG A 113 18.10 -2.92 -5.85
N GLY A 114 17.16 -2.73 -6.77
CA GLY A 114 16.20 -3.77 -7.17
C GLY A 114 16.71 -4.67 -8.28
N GLN A 115 16.71 -5.99 -8.05
CA GLN A 115 17.15 -6.97 -9.05
C GLN A 115 16.25 -6.96 -10.29
N LEU A 116 14.96 -6.68 -10.11
CA LEU A 116 13.97 -6.61 -11.21
C LEU A 116 13.74 -5.21 -11.75
N SER A 117 14.42 -4.17 -11.25
CA SER A 117 14.19 -2.78 -11.71
C SER A 117 14.33 -2.63 -13.22
N HIS A 118 15.34 -3.25 -13.82
CA HIS A 118 15.60 -3.21 -15.27
C HIS A 118 14.47 -3.79 -16.13
N LYS A 119 13.61 -4.65 -15.56
CA LYS A 119 12.46 -5.25 -16.26
C LYS A 119 11.32 -4.25 -16.46
N PHE A 120 11.22 -3.26 -15.58
CA PHE A 120 10.12 -2.29 -15.56
C PHE A 120 10.56 -0.87 -15.90
N PHE A 121 11.84 -0.56 -15.67
CA PHE A 121 12.43 0.75 -15.85
C PHE A 121 13.70 0.60 -16.70
N THR A 122 13.65 1.12 -17.94
CA THR A 122 14.80 1.23 -18.84
C THR A 122 15.08 2.70 -19.13
N GLU A 123 16.28 3.05 -19.60
CA GLU A 123 16.74 4.44 -19.82
C GLU A 123 15.64 5.37 -20.41
N GLY A 124 15.00 6.15 -19.54
CA GLY A 124 13.95 7.10 -19.88
C GLY A 124 12.56 6.53 -20.20
N ARG A 125 12.34 5.21 -20.10
CA ARG A 125 11.05 4.55 -20.35
C ARG A 125 10.70 3.55 -19.26
N SER A 126 9.55 3.77 -18.62
CA SER A 126 8.94 2.81 -17.71
C SER A 126 7.83 2.05 -18.43
N SER A 127 7.92 0.72 -18.50
CA SER A 127 6.82 -0.10 -19.05
C SER A 127 5.57 -0.06 -18.15
N ALA A 128 5.74 0.38 -16.89
CA ALA A 128 4.63 0.67 -15.99
C ALA A 128 3.90 1.98 -16.39
N LEU A 129 4.56 2.92 -17.08
CA LEU A 129 3.94 4.17 -17.55
C LEU A 129 3.32 4.05 -18.95
N GLU A 130 3.45 2.92 -19.63
CA GLU A 130 2.77 2.69 -20.92
C GLU A 130 1.24 2.62 -20.75
N THR A 131 0.77 2.18 -19.58
CA THR A 131 -0.61 2.38 -19.16
C THR A 131 -0.83 3.86 -18.85
N LYS A 132 -1.62 4.55 -19.68
CA LYS A 132 -2.05 5.94 -19.46
C LYS A 132 -2.91 6.04 -18.20
N LEU A 133 -2.30 6.03 -17.03
CA LEU A 133 -2.97 6.35 -15.78
C LEU A 133 -2.84 7.85 -15.56
N ASN A 134 -3.97 8.50 -15.32
CA ASN A 134 -3.95 9.86 -14.79
C ASN A 134 -3.43 9.78 -13.35
N PRO A 135 -2.46 10.61 -12.95
CA PRO A 135 -2.04 10.72 -11.56
C PRO A 135 -3.25 11.00 -10.67
N VAL A 136 -3.47 10.17 -9.66
CA VAL A 136 -4.50 10.40 -8.64
C VAL A 136 -3.81 10.48 -7.28
N THR A 137 -3.74 11.67 -6.71
CA THR A 137 -3.06 11.90 -5.44
C THR A 137 -3.86 11.36 -4.26
N LEU A 138 -3.20 11.18 -3.11
CA LEU A 138 -3.89 10.81 -1.87
C LEU A 138 -5.01 11.81 -1.51
N GLU A 139 -4.80 13.10 -1.75
CA GLU A 139 -5.81 14.16 -1.54
C GLU A 139 -7.06 13.96 -2.37
N GLN A 140 -6.89 13.50 -3.62
CA GLN A 140 -8.00 13.30 -4.54
C GLN A 140 -8.76 12.02 -4.22
N ARG A 141 -8.06 11.00 -3.68
CA ARG A 141 -8.68 9.76 -3.23
C ARG A 141 -9.51 9.95 -1.98
N GLU A 142 -9.00 10.69 -1.00
CA GLU A 142 -9.71 10.93 0.26
C GLU A 142 -10.87 11.91 0.06
N THR A 143 -12.10 11.40 -0.07
CA THR A 143 -13.31 12.21 -0.28
C THR A 143 -14.17 12.37 0.96
N THR A 144 -13.93 11.59 2.02
CA THR A 144 -14.80 11.50 3.19
C THR A 144 -14.42 12.52 4.26
N LEU A 145 -13.12 12.69 4.49
CA LEU A 145 -12.59 13.64 5.46
C LEU A 145 -12.46 15.04 4.87
N SER A 146 -12.49 16.06 5.73
CA SER A 146 -12.26 17.45 5.32
C SER A 146 -11.47 18.23 6.38
N GLY A 147 -10.99 19.42 6.02
CA GLY A 147 -10.31 20.32 6.95
C GLY A 147 -9.06 19.72 7.60
N GLU A 148 -8.90 19.95 8.90
CA GLU A 148 -7.78 19.48 9.71
C GLU A 148 -7.72 17.95 9.79
N ASP A 149 -8.87 17.28 9.88
CA ASP A 149 -8.92 15.81 9.95
C ASP A 149 -8.38 15.16 8.67
N LYS A 150 -8.73 15.71 7.50
CA LYS A 150 -8.13 15.25 6.24
C LYS A 150 -6.62 15.51 6.20
N ALA A 151 -6.17 16.66 6.67
CA ALA A 151 -4.74 16.98 6.68
C ALA A 151 -3.95 16.03 7.59
N ASP A 152 -4.46 15.73 8.78
CA ASP A 152 -3.87 14.81 9.74
C ASP A 152 -3.85 13.37 9.20
N PHE A 153 -4.95 12.91 8.61
CA PHE A 153 -5.04 11.61 7.96
C PHE A 153 -4.02 11.46 6.82
N LEU A 154 -3.96 12.45 5.91
CA LEU A 154 -3.01 12.42 4.79
C LEU A 154 -1.55 12.45 5.26
N ARG A 155 -1.25 13.18 6.36
CA ARG A 155 0.08 13.13 6.99
C ARG A 155 0.37 11.72 7.50
N PHE A 156 -0.57 11.11 8.21
CA PHE A 156 -0.45 9.74 8.72
C PHE A 156 -0.22 8.72 7.59
N MET A 157 -0.97 8.80 6.50
CA MET A 157 -0.84 7.94 5.32
C MET A 157 0.54 8.01 4.66
N ARG A 158 1.10 9.22 4.52
CA ARG A 158 2.45 9.43 3.97
C ARG A 158 3.56 8.81 4.81
N ARG A 159 3.32 8.55 6.09
CA ARG A 159 4.30 7.86 6.95
C ARG A 159 4.36 6.35 6.70
N MET A 160 3.41 5.79 5.95
CA MET A 160 3.30 4.37 5.63
C MET A 160 3.56 4.09 4.15
N LEU A 161 3.00 4.91 3.24
CA LEU A 161 3.11 4.74 1.80
C LEU A 161 4.30 5.52 1.24
N GLN A 162 5.48 4.91 1.33
CA GLN A 162 6.74 5.44 0.81
C GLN A 162 7.43 4.40 -0.08
N TRP A 163 8.14 4.87 -1.11
CA TRP A 163 8.97 4.02 -1.97
C TRP A 163 10.07 3.33 -1.16
N GLU A 164 10.82 4.11 -0.40
CA GLU A 164 11.96 3.64 0.38
C GLU A 164 11.49 3.04 1.72
N PRO A 165 11.79 1.76 2.00
CA PRO A 165 11.31 1.09 3.20
C PRO A 165 11.76 1.77 4.49
N GLU A 166 12.97 2.33 4.50
CA GLU A 166 13.59 3.05 5.62
C GLU A 166 12.89 4.36 5.99
N GLU A 167 12.18 4.99 5.05
CA GLU A 167 11.43 6.23 5.28
C GLU A 167 10.05 5.95 5.91
N ARG A 168 9.64 4.68 6.00
CA ARG A 168 8.38 4.30 6.65
C ARG A 168 8.52 4.32 8.16
N SER A 169 7.54 4.92 8.83
CA SER A 169 7.50 4.94 10.29
C SER A 169 7.25 3.55 10.87
N SER A 170 7.86 3.25 12.00
CA SER A 170 7.57 2.02 12.74
C SER A 170 6.14 2.00 13.29
N ALA A 171 5.59 0.80 13.51
CA ALA A 171 4.27 0.63 14.12
C ALA A 171 4.14 1.37 15.47
N LYS A 172 5.21 1.37 16.28
CA LYS A 172 5.28 2.10 17.55
C LYS A 172 5.10 3.61 17.35
N ASN A 173 5.77 4.19 16.36
CA ASN A 173 5.70 5.62 16.08
C ASN A 173 4.36 6.02 15.45
N LEU A 174 3.73 5.11 14.68
CA LEU A 174 2.40 5.31 14.10
C LEU A 174 1.30 5.22 15.16
N ALA A 175 1.41 4.30 16.13
CA ALA A 175 0.47 4.18 17.24
C ALA A 175 0.42 5.45 18.13
N GLN A 176 1.47 6.26 18.08
CA GLN A 176 1.57 7.54 18.79
C GLN A 176 1.22 8.75 17.93
N ASP A 177 0.83 8.56 16.66
CA ASP A 177 0.45 9.65 15.78
C ASP A 177 -0.82 10.35 16.30
N ASP A 178 -0.85 11.68 16.20
CA ASP A 178 -1.97 12.50 16.64
C ASP A 178 -3.30 12.06 16.02
N TRP A 179 -3.29 11.60 14.76
CA TRP A 179 -4.49 11.08 14.10
C TRP A 179 -5.06 9.89 14.88
N ILE A 180 -4.23 8.89 15.17
CA ILE A 180 -4.65 7.68 15.91
C ILE A 180 -5.06 8.02 17.34
N VAL A 181 -4.26 8.82 18.05
CA VAL A 181 -4.53 9.18 19.45
C VAL A 181 -5.82 9.96 19.60
N ARG A 182 -6.20 10.79 18.61
CA ARG A 182 -7.47 11.52 18.61
C ARG A 182 -8.66 10.56 18.47
N GLN A 183 -8.58 9.56 17.58
CA GLN A 183 -9.64 8.57 17.39
C GLN A 183 -9.85 7.66 18.60
N LEU A 184 -8.81 7.39 19.38
CA LEU A 184 -8.92 6.56 20.59
C LEU A 184 -9.51 7.29 21.81
N LYS A 185 -9.62 8.63 21.74
CA LYS A 185 -10.18 9.48 22.80
C LYS A 185 -11.59 9.97 22.50
N ALA A 186 -12.05 9.82 21.26
CA ALA A 186 -13.40 10.13 20.81
C ALA A 186 -14.37 9.01 21.20
#